data_AF-A0ABD2GFI9-F1
#
_entry.id   AF-A0ABD2GFI9-F1
#
_cell.length_a   1.000
_cell.length_b   1.000
_cell.length_c   1.000
_cell.angle_alpha   90.00
_cell.angle_beta   90.00
_cell.angle_gamma   90.00
#
_symmetry.space_group_name_H-M   'P 1'
#
loop_
_entity.id
_entity.type
_entity.pdbx_description
1 polymer ?
#
loop_
_entity_poly.entity_id
_entity_poly.type
_entity_poly.pdbx_seq_one_letter_code
_entity_poly.pdbx_strand_id
1 'polypeptide(L)'
;MATLMDLVECPSVELLEKCAKDQLLKIAEHFEVDVPKQGRKDTIVTTLQAQLVLQEVLPAVAVDGCSEDELAEKAAINPERQRSAGFSLSDFGEMTFEQRKEIMLLQYQQDSEREERASAREDRARAREQETEMERLRLTTVVWEAELQQEHYKLDLIQEGKLSPGVSPATFDVAYNLRLLPKFDEKTKD
;
A
#
# COMPACT_ATOMS: atom_id res chain seq x y z
N MET A 1 39.10 -24.11 16.04
CA MET A 1 38.12 -24.91 16.79
C MET A 1 36.78 -24.31 16.46
N ALA A 2 35.85 -25.10 15.88
CA ALA A 2 34.51 -24.59 15.57
C ALA A 2 33.75 -24.34 16.88
N THR A 3 33.17 -23.16 17.03
CA THR A 3 32.37 -22.76 18.18
C THR A 3 30.90 -22.63 17.79
N LEU A 4 30.01 -22.70 18.79
CA LEU A 4 28.57 -22.57 18.59
C LEU A 4 28.19 -21.24 17.91
N MET A 5 28.99 -20.18 18.12
CA MET A 5 28.80 -18.89 17.45
C MET A 5 29.06 -18.97 15.94
N ASP A 6 30.04 -19.78 15.50
CA ASP A 6 30.32 -19.97 14.07
C ASP A 6 29.12 -20.63 13.34
N LEU A 7 28.32 -21.43 14.04
CA LEU A 7 27.11 -22.05 13.50
C LEU A 7 25.91 -21.10 13.45
N VAL A 8 25.82 -20.16 14.39
CA VAL A 8 24.80 -19.10 14.43
C VAL A 8 25.08 -18.04 13.38
N GLU A 9 26.36 -17.76 13.12
CA GLU A 9 26.80 -16.75 12.14
C GLU A 9 26.79 -17.30 10.70
N CYS A 10 27.13 -18.58 10.51
CA CYS A 10 27.10 -19.28 9.21
C CYS A 10 26.64 -20.74 9.38
N PRO A 11 25.33 -21.04 9.27
CA PRO A 11 24.84 -22.41 9.35
C PRO A 11 25.31 -23.18 8.11
N SER A 12 26.38 -23.99 8.25
CA SER A 12 26.96 -24.75 7.15
C SER A 12 27.20 -26.21 7.54
N VAL A 13 26.89 -27.11 6.59
CA VAL A 13 26.97 -28.56 6.77
C VAL A 13 28.41 -29.00 7.08
N GLU A 14 29.40 -28.34 6.48
CA GLU A 14 30.82 -28.65 6.69
C GLU A 14 31.32 -28.36 8.11
N LEU A 15 30.66 -27.44 8.83
CA LEU A 15 31.01 -27.10 10.21
C LEU A 15 30.57 -28.21 11.17
N LEU A 16 29.43 -28.86 10.91
CA LEU A 16 28.95 -30.01 11.67
C LEU A 16 29.93 -31.20 11.59
N GLU A 17 30.51 -31.46 10.43
CA GLU A 17 31.48 -32.55 10.24
C GLU A 17 32.80 -32.31 10.96
N LYS A 18 33.22 -31.05 11.05
CA LYS A 18 34.45 -30.62 11.75
C LYS A 18 34.27 -30.51 13.27
N CYS A 19 33.03 -30.53 13.78
CA CYS A 19 32.72 -30.47 15.21
C CYS A 19 33.02 -31.78 15.95
N ALA A 20 33.46 -31.67 17.22
CA ALA A 20 33.64 -32.80 18.12
C ALA A 20 32.29 -33.27 18.68
N LYS A 21 32.21 -34.55 19.10
CA LYS A 21 30.96 -35.16 19.61
C LYS A 21 30.32 -34.35 20.76
N ASP A 22 31.13 -33.81 21.66
CA ASP A 22 30.64 -33.00 22.79
C ASP A 22 30.09 -31.64 22.35
N GLN A 23 30.57 -31.11 21.22
CA GLN A 23 30.08 -29.86 20.65
C GLN A 23 28.75 -30.07 19.91
N LEU A 24 28.59 -31.20 19.21
CA LEU A 24 27.33 -31.59 18.59
C LEU A 24 26.21 -31.74 19.64
N LEU A 25 26.53 -32.28 20.81
CA LEU A 25 25.58 -32.39 21.93
C LEU A 25 25.24 -31.03 22.53
N LYS A 26 26.20 -30.10 22.66
CA LYS A 26 25.94 -28.72 23.12
C LYS A 26 25.10 -27.91 22.13
N ILE A 27 25.30 -28.14 20.83
CA ILE A 27 24.47 -27.54 19.78
C ILE A 27 23.06 -28.14 19.86
N ALA A 28 22.92 -29.46 19.98
CA ALA A 28 21.61 -30.10 20.17
C ALA A 28 20.84 -29.55 21.37
N GLU A 29 21.52 -29.35 22.50
CA GLU A 29 20.91 -28.77 23.71
C GLU A 29 20.51 -27.29 23.53
N HIS A 30 21.30 -26.51 22.79
CA HIS A 30 21.02 -25.09 22.55
C HIS A 30 19.91 -24.84 21.51
N PHE A 31 19.74 -25.74 20.53
CA PHE A 31 18.68 -25.67 19.53
C PHE A 31 17.44 -26.51 19.92
N GLU A 32 17.43 -27.06 21.15
CA GLU A 32 16.37 -27.94 21.68
C GLU A 32 16.05 -29.13 20.74
N VAL A 33 17.07 -29.66 20.07
CA VAL A 33 16.96 -30.78 19.15
C VAL A 33 17.22 -32.10 19.88
N ASP A 34 16.27 -33.04 19.78
CA ASP A 34 16.37 -34.34 20.44
C ASP A 34 17.27 -35.30 19.63
N VAL A 35 18.54 -35.39 20.03
CA VAL A 35 19.55 -36.24 19.38
C VAL A 35 19.95 -37.39 20.31
N PRO A 36 20.11 -38.64 19.82
CA PRO A 36 20.49 -39.77 20.66
C PRO A 36 21.88 -39.57 21.30
N LYS A 37 21.91 -39.40 22.63
CA LYS A 37 23.13 -39.19 23.45
C LYS A 37 24.14 -40.35 23.35
N GLN A 38 23.68 -41.55 22.97
CA GLN A 38 24.51 -42.74 22.74
C GLN A 38 24.45 -43.19 21.27
N GLY A 39 25.11 -42.44 20.39
CA GLY A 39 25.29 -42.77 18.97
C GLY A 39 26.73 -42.60 18.48
N ARG A 40 27.03 -43.16 17.30
CA ARG A 40 28.24 -42.83 16.53
C ARG A 40 28.14 -41.36 16.08
N LYS A 41 29.29 -40.69 15.92
CA LYS A 41 29.36 -39.27 15.52
C LYS A 41 28.51 -39.01 14.26
N ASP A 42 28.58 -39.90 13.29
CA ASP A 42 27.89 -39.78 12.00
C ASP A 42 26.36 -39.80 12.16
N THR A 43 25.83 -40.65 13.05
CA THR A 43 24.38 -40.72 13.33
C THR A 43 23.87 -39.46 14.05
N ILE A 44 24.70 -38.86 14.90
CA ILE A 44 24.41 -37.60 15.60
C ILE A 44 24.44 -36.43 14.60
N VAL A 45 25.39 -36.43 13.66
CA VAL A 45 25.48 -35.40 12.60
C VAL A 45 24.28 -35.45 11.66
N THR A 46 23.88 -36.63 11.16
CA THR A 46 22.75 -36.75 10.23
C THR A 46 21.42 -36.37 10.85
N THR A 47 21.18 -36.76 12.11
CA THR A 47 19.96 -36.38 12.84
C THR A 47 19.92 -34.90 13.20
N LEU A 48 21.05 -34.32 13.65
CA LEU A 48 21.15 -32.88 13.91
C LEU A 48 20.94 -32.07 12.62
N GLN A 49 21.53 -32.50 11.50
CA GLN A 49 21.37 -31.84 10.20
C GLN A 49 19.90 -31.84 9.75
N ALA A 50 19.23 -32.99 9.80
CA ALA A 50 17.82 -33.10 9.41
C ALA A 50 16.91 -32.17 10.26
N GLN A 51 17.17 -32.08 11.57
CA GLN A 51 16.38 -31.27 12.49
C GLN A 51 16.68 -29.78 12.36
N LEU A 52 17.94 -29.39 12.14
CA LEU A 52 18.32 -28.00 11.89
C LEU A 52 17.84 -27.50 10.52
N VAL A 53 17.67 -28.38 9.53
CA VAL A 53 16.98 -28.06 8.27
C VAL A 53 15.48 -27.88 8.50
N LEU A 54 14.85 -28.73 9.32
CA LEU A 54 13.43 -28.60 9.69
C LEU A 54 13.13 -27.31 10.46
N GLN A 55 14.08 -26.82 11.27
CA GLN A 55 13.97 -25.56 12.00
C GLN A 55 14.37 -24.32 11.15
N GLU A 56 14.62 -24.48 9.85
CA GLU A 56 15.08 -23.43 8.91
C GLU A 56 16.40 -22.74 9.31
N VAL A 57 17.16 -23.33 10.23
CA VAL A 57 18.46 -22.81 10.66
C VAL A 57 19.53 -23.08 9.60
N LEU A 58 19.47 -24.21 8.89
CA LEU A 58 20.33 -24.51 7.75
C LEU A 58 19.56 -24.28 6.43
N PRO A 59 20.18 -23.68 5.40
CA PRO A 59 19.62 -23.77 4.05
C PRO A 59 19.55 -25.26 3.70
N ALA A 60 18.39 -25.71 3.22
CA ALA A 60 18.21 -27.06 2.73
C ALA A 60 19.19 -27.28 1.57
N VAL A 61 20.40 -27.74 1.89
CA VAL A 61 21.32 -28.28 0.90
C VAL A 61 20.61 -29.53 0.42
N ALA A 62 19.94 -29.42 -0.73
CA ALA A 62 19.47 -30.54 -1.50
C ALA A 62 20.67 -31.46 -1.69
N VAL A 63 20.74 -32.50 -0.88
CA VAL A 63 21.67 -33.60 -1.08
C VAL A 63 21.18 -34.27 -2.34
N ASP A 64 21.99 -34.11 -3.37
CA ASP A 64 21.99 -34.80 -4.64
C ASP A 64 21.56 -36.27 -4.48
N GLY A 65 20.52 -36.67 -5.23
CA GLY A 65 20.09 -38.05 -5.38
C GLY A 65 18.83 -38.48 -4.63
N CYS A 66 17.64 -38.10 -5.12
CA CYS A 66 16.46 -38.97 -5.15
C CYS A 66 15.51 -38.51 -6.28
N SER A 67 14.96 -39.48 -6.98
CA SER A 67 14.19 -39.44 -8.22
C SER A 67 13.12 -38.35 -8.33
N GLU A 68 13.04 -37.78 -9.53
CA GLU A 68 11.90 -37.05 -10.08
C GLU A 68 10.62 -37.86 -9.86
N ASP A 69 9.80 -37.45 -8.90
CA ASP A 69 8.33 -37.49 -8.94
C ASP A 69 7.81 -37.14 -7.53
N GLU A 70 6.77 -36.31 -7.47
CA GLU A 70 5.99 -35.92 -6.27
C GLU A 70 6.39 -34.65 -5.49
N LEU A 71 6.45 -33.49 -6.16
CA LEU A 71 6.34 -32.18 -5.47
C LEU A 71 5.42 -31.17 -6.20
N ALA A 72 4.34 -31.66 -6.81
CA ALA A 72 3.34 -30.84 -7.50
C ALA A 72 2.13 -30.44 -6.64
N GLU A 73 2.20 -30.46 -5.30
CA GLU A 73 0.99 -30.19 -4.48
C GLU A 73 1.22 -29.41 -3.18
N LYS A 74 2.17 -28.46 -3.12
CA LYS A 74 2.22 -27.48 -2.00
C LYS A 74 2.61 -26.04 -2.38
N ALA A 75 2.40 -25.64 -3.64
CA ALA A 75 2.63 -24.24 -4.09
C ALA A 75 1.34 -23.38 -4.14
N ALA A 76 0.20 -23.88 -3.65
CA ALA A 76 -1.09 -23.20 -3.72
C ALA A 76 -1.42 -22.34 -2.49
N ILE A 77 -0.42 -21.73 -1.83
CA ILE A 77 -0.67 -20.78 -0.75
C ILE A 77 0.13 -19.49 -1.03
N ASN A 78 -0.64 -18.45 -1.39
CA ASN A 78 -0.33 -17.01 -1.35
C ASN A 78 0.25 -16.31 -2.61
N PRO A 79 -0.62 -15.84 -3.54
CA PRO A 79 -0.19 -14.99 -4.67
C PRO A 79 0.03 -13.51 -4.32
N GLU A 80 -0.07 -13.08 -3.05
CA GLU A 80 -0.02 -11.64 -2.69
C GLU A 80 1.28 -11.16 -2.05
N ARG A 81 2.27 -12.02 -1.79
CA ARG A 81 3.53 -11.62 -1.13
C ARG A 81 4.68 -11.18 -2.05
N GLN A 82 4.49 -11.20 -3.37
CA GLN A 82 5.54 -10.86 -4.34
C GLN A 82 5.38 -9.49 -5.00
N ARG A 83 4.60 -8.56 -4.43
CA ARG A 83 4.50 -7.19 -4.96
C ARG A 83 5.55 -6.22 -4.42
N SER A 84 6.46 -6.67 -3.55
CA SER A 84 7.49 -5.80 -2.96
C SER A 84 8.82 -6.49 -2.65
N ALA A 85 9.12 -7.62 -3.29
CA ALA A 85 10.49 -8.12 -3.35
C ALA A 85 11.08 -7.63 -4.66
N GLY A 86 11.99 -6.65 -4.60
CA GLY A 86 12.84 -6.35 -5.74
C GLY A 86 13.45 -7.65 -6.24
N PHE A 87 13.27 -7.93 -7.52
CA PHE A 87 13.75 -9.15 -8.18
C PHE A 87 15.23 -9.37 -7.79
N SER A 88 15.49 -10.41 -7.00
CA SER A 88 16.82 -10.62 -6.42
C SER A 88 17.75 -11.20 -7.48
N LEU A 89 18.92 -10.56 -7.67
CA LEU A 89 19.93 -11.03 -8.63
C LEU A 89 20.42 -12.47 -8.34
N SER A 90 20.23 -12.95 -7.10
CA SER A 90 20.55 -14.31 -6.68
C SER A 90 19.66 -15.37 -7.34
N ASP A 91 18.45 -15.01 -7.79
CA ASP A 91 17.46 -15.91 -8.40
C ASP A 91 17.81 -16.27 -9.86
N PHE A 92 18.83 -15.61 -10.43
CA PHE A 92 19.34 -15.89 -11.76
C PHE A 92 20.30 -17.08 -11.84
N GLY A 93 20.64 -17.71 -10.71
CA GLY A 93 21.57 -18.83 -10.64
C GLY A 93 21.18 -20.01 -11.56
N GLU A 94 19.88 -20.20 -11.79
CA GLU A 94 19.34 -21.30 -12.60
C GLU A 94 18.88 -20.89 -14.01
N MET A 95 18.91 -19.60 -14.36
CA MET A 95 18.40 -19.13 -15.65
C MET A 95 19.49 -18.95 -16.71
N THR A 96 19.19 -19.38 -17.94
CA THR A 96 20.06 -19.16 -19.10
C THR A 96 20.17 -17.67 -19.40
N PHE A 97 21.28 -17.24 -20.01
CA PHE A 97 21.49 -15.82 -20.35
C PHE A 97 20.34 -15.22 -21.16
N GLU A 98 19.74 -16.01 -22.05
CA GLU A 98 18.62 -15.61 -22.89
C GLU A 98 17.36 -15.32 -22.06
N GLN A 99 17.05 -16.18 -21.07
CA GLN A 99 15.96 -15.96 -20.13
C GLN A 99 16.17 -14.70 -19.29
N ARG A 100 17.40 -14.44 -18.80
CA ARG A 100 17.69 -13.21 -18.03
C ARG A 100 17.50 -11.96 -18.87
N LYS A 101 17.94 -12.01 -20.12
CA LYS A 101 17.79 -10.91 -21.07
C LYS A 101 16.32 -10.63 -21.35
N GLU A 102 15.52 -11.67 -21.52
CA GLU A 102 14.08 -11.55 -21.76
C GLU A 102 13.34 -10.96 -20.54
N ILE A 103 13.64 -11.43 -19.33
CA ILE A 103 13.07 -10.86 -18.10
C ILE A 103 13.41 -9.37 -17.97
N MET A 104 14.66 -8.99 -18.21
CA MET A 104 15.08 -7.59 -18.15
C MET A 104 14.34 -6.73 -19.18
N LEU A 105 14.09 -7.26 -20.38
CA LEU A 105 13.34 -6.55 -21.43
C LEU A 105 11.86 -6.40 -21.05
N LEU A 106 11.24 -7.45 -20.53
CA LEU A 106 9.85 -7.41 -20.08
C LEU A 106 9.65 -6.44 -18.92
N GLN A 107 10.58 -6.41 -17.96
CA GLN A 107 10.57 -5.46 -16.84
C GLN A 107 10.63 -4.02 -17.38
N TYR A 108 11.56 -3.73 -18.29
CA TYR A 108 11.68 -2.41 -18.91
C TYR A 108 10.41 -2.01 -19.67
N GLN A 109 9.82 -2.93 -20.43
CA GLN A 109 8.60 -2.68 -21.18
C GLN A 109 7.42 -2.39 -20.24
N GLN A 110 7.29 -3.16 -19.16
CA GLN A 110 6.25 -2.94 -18.16
C GLN A 110 6.41 -1.59 -17.47
N ASP A 111 7.64 -1.20 -17.12
CA ASP A 111 7.93 0.07 -16.47
C ASP A 111 7.63 1.25 -17.41
N SER A 112 8.03 1.15 -18.68
CA SER A 112 7.70 2.16 -19.71
C SER A 112 6.19 2.31 -19.92
N GLU A 113 5.45 1.20 -20.02
CA GLU A 113 4.00 1.23 -20.18
C GLU A 113 3.30 1.76 -18.92
N ARG A 114 3.86 1.48 -17.73
CA ARG A 114 3.37 2.00 -16.45
C ARG A 114 3.54 3.52 -16.37
N GLU A 115 4.65 4.05 -16.86
CA GLU A 115 4.93 5.48 -16.91
C GLU A 115 3.98 6.19 -17.88
N GLU A 116 3.77 5.65 -19.08
CA GLU A 116 2.79 6.19 -20.03
C GLU A 116 1.37 6.20 -19.45
N ARG A 117 0.96 5.12 -18.79
CA ARG A 117 -0.34 5.06 -18.11
C ARG A 117 -0.44 6.07 -16.97
N ALA A 118 0.66 6.37 -16.28
CA ALA A 118 0.68 7.38 -15.23
C ALA A 118 0.51 8.79 -15.83
N SER A 119 1.28 9.12 -16.87
CA SER A 119 1.16 10.39 -17.59
C SER A 119 -0.24 10.60 -18.16
N ALA A 120 -0.82 9.57 -18.79
CA ALA A 120 -2.17 9.64 -19.33
C ALA A 120 -3.25 9.86 -18.25
N ARG A 121 -3.02 9.34 -17.03
CA ARG A 121 -3.92 9.60 -15.89
C ARG A 121 -3.77 11.04 -15.40
N GLU A 122 -2.55 11.56 -15.35
CA GLU A 122 -2.28 12.93 -14.95
C GLU A 122 -2.87 13.93 -15.95
N ASP A 123 -2.70 13.72 -17.25
CA ASP A 123 -3.28 14.58 -18.28
C ASP A 123 -4.81 14.61 -18.22
N ARG A 124 -5.44 13.45 -17.96
CA ARG A 124 -6.89 13.37 -17.74
C ARG A 124 -7.33 14.10 -16.48
N ALA A 125 -6.52 14.07 -15.42
CA ALA A 125 -6.81 14.81 -14.19
C ALA A 125 -6.71 16.33 -14.45
N ARG A 126 -5.63 16.79 -15.09
CA ARG A 126 -5.45 18.19 -15.49
C ARG A 126 -6.58 18.70 -16.38
N ALA A 127 -7.05 17.89 -17.33
CA ALA A 127 -8.18 18.27 -18.18
C ALA A 127 -9.48 18.46 -17.37
N ARG A 128 -9.75 17.59 -16.39
CA ARG A 128 -10.90 17.74 -15.48
C ARG A 128 -10.77 18.98 -14.60
N GLU A 129 -9.57 19.23 -14.07
CA GLU A 129 -9.31 20.44 -13.28
C GLU A 129 -9.55 21.70 -14.10
N GLN A 130 -9.02 21.77 -15.32
CA GLN A 130 -9.27 22.87 -16.26
C GLN A 130 -10.77 23.05 -16.54
N GLU A 131 -11.51 21.96 -16.77
CA GLU A 131 -12.96 22.02 -16.98
C GLU A 131 -13.68 22.61 -15.77
N THR A 132 -13.35 22.15 -14.55
CA THR A 132 -13.95 22.69 -13.32
C THR A 132 -13.58 24.15 -13.08
N GLU A 133 -12.36 24.56 -13.41
CA GLU A 133 -11.91 25.93 -13.27
C GLU A 133 -12.62 26.86 -14.27
N MET A 134 -12.78 26.41 -15.52
CA MET A 134 -13.53 27.13 -16.54
C MET A 134 -15.00 27.28 -16.14
N GLU A 135 -15.62 26.24 -15.58
CA GLU A 135 -17.00 26.32 -15.12
C GLU A 135 -17.14 27.25 -13.90
N ARG A 136 -16.18 27.23 -12.97
CA ARG A 136 -16.13 28.18 -11.86
C ARG A 136 -16.06 29.62 -12.37
N LEU A 137 -15.23 29.90 -13.37
CA LEU A 137 -15.12 31.22 -13.99
C LEU A 137 -16.44 31.66 -14.64
N ARG A 138 -17.11 30.75 -15.36
CA ARG A 138 -18.44 31.03 -15.95
C ARG A 138 -19.49 31.37 -14.91
N LEU A 139 -19.54 30.61 -13.80
CA LEU A 139 -20.45 30.91 -12.71
C LEU A 139 -20.14 32.27 -12.09
N THR A 140 -18.86 32.61 -11.91
CA THR A 140 -18.48 33.94 -11.40
C THR A 140 -18.90 35.07 -12.33
N THR A 141 -18.78 34.90 -13.66
CA THR A 141 -19.24 35.92 -14.60
C THR A 141 -20.76 36.08 -14.57
N VAL A 142 -21.51 34.99 -14.47
CA VAL A 142 -22.99 35.04 -14.37
C VAL A 142 -23.45 35.72 -13.09
N VAL A 143 -22.80 35.43 -11.95
CA VAL A 143 -23.13 36.10 -10.67
C VAL A 143 -22.85 37.60 -10.77
N TRP A 144 -21.70 37.99 -11.33
CA TRP A 144 -21.35 39.39 -11.51
C TRP A 144 -22.32 40.13 -12.43
N GLU A 145 -22.76 39.50 -13.53
CA GLU A 145 -23.79 40.07 -14.40
C GLU A 145 -25.13 40.25 -13.69
N ALA A 146 -25.54 39.28 -12.85
CA ALA A 146 -26.78 39.38 -12.07
C ALA A 146 -26.72 40.50 -11.02
N GLU A 147 -25.59 40.66 -10.33
CA GLU A 147 -25.37 41.78 -9.41
C GLU A 147 -25.43 43.12 -10.14
N LEU A 148 -24.78 43.22 -11.30
CA LEU A 148 -24.81 44.42 -12.13
C LEU A 148 -26.25 44.76 -12.57
N GLN A 149 -27.04 43.77 -12.99
CA GLN A 149 -28.46 43.95 -13.32
C GLN A 149 -29.26 44.43 -12.11
N GLN A 150 -28.99 43.90 -10.92
CA GLN A 150 -29.65 44.33 -9.70
C GLN A 150 -29.35 45.80 -9.38
N GLU A 151 -28.10 46.22 -9.51
CA GLU A 151 -27.70 47.62 -9.32
C GLU A 151 -28.34 48.54 -10.37
N HIS A 152 -28.37 48.14 -11.64
CA HIS A 152 -29.10 48.88 -12.69
C HIS A 152 -30.59 49.02 -12.37
N TYR A 153 -31.25 47.94 -11.97
CA TYR A 153 -32.67 47.99 -11.59
C TYR A 153 -32.91 48.93 -10.40
N LYS A 154 -32.04 48.92 -9.39
CA LYS A 154 -32.12 49.88 -8.27
C LYS A 154 -32.00 51.33 -8.75
N LEU A 155 -31.04 51.60 -9.63
CA LEU A 155 -30.84 52.94 -10.20
C LEU A 155 -32.06 53.39 -11.00
N ASP A 156 -32.67 52.51 -11.80
CA ASP A 156 -33.89 52.81 -12.56
C ASP A 156 -35.05 53.17 -11.61
N LEU A 157 -35.23 52.42 -10.51
CA LEU A 157 -36.25 52.75 -9.49
C LEU A 157 -35.98 54.07 -8.78
N ILE A 158 -34.71 54.42 -8.56
CA ILE A 158 -34.32 55.73 -8.02
C ILE A 158 -34.66 56.84 -9.03
N GLN A 159 -34.37 56.63 -10.31
CA GLN A 159 -34.66 57.58 -11.38
C GLN A 159 -36.16 57.81 -11.56
N GLU A 160 -36.97 56.76 -11.42
CA GLU A 160 -38.44 56.83 -11.41
C GLU A 160 -39.01 57.46 -10.12
N GLY A 161 -38.17 57.80 -9.14
CA GLY A 161 -38.57 58.39 -7.87
C GLY A 161 -39.27 57.42 -6.90
N LYS A 162 -39.25 56.12 -7.20
CA LYS A 162 -39.83 55.05 -6.38
C LYS A 162 -38.93 54.65 -5.21
N LEU A 163 -37.62 54.91 -5.32
CA LEU A 163 -36.63 54.74 -4.26
C LEU A 163 -35.86 56.05 -4.03
N SER A 164 -35.59 56.39 -2.77
CA SER A 164 -34.79 57.57 -2.42
C SER A 164 -33.30 57.19 -2.35
N PRO A 165 -32.39 57.94 -3.01
CA PRO A 165 -30.97 57.64 -2.98
C PRO A 165 -30.42 57.91 -1.57
N GLY A 166 -29.96 56.87 -0.89
CA GLY A 166 -29.36 56.97 0.45
C GLY A 166 -30.18 56.38 1.59
N VAL A 167 -31.33 55.76 1.33
CA VAL A 167 -32.03 54.95 2.34
C VAL A 167 -31.32 53.60 2.43
N SER A 168 -30.53 53.39 3.49
CA SER A 168 -30.09 52.04 3.91
C SER A 168 -31.29 51.11 3.87
N PRO A 169 -31.16 49.83 3.42
CA PRO A 169 -32.30 48.92 3.33
C PRO A 169 -33.09 49.02 4.63
N ALA A 170 -34.32 49.52 4.53
CA ALA A 170 -35.14 49.83 5.70
C ALA A 170 -35.05 48.63 6.63
N THR A 171 -34.44 48.84 7.80
CA THR A 171 -34.24 47.78 8.79
C THR A 171 -35.56 47.07 8.92
N PHE A 172 -35.60 45.80 8.50
CA PHE A 172 -36.80 44.99 8.60
C PHE A 172 -37.17 44.95 10.08
N ASP A 173 -38.12 45.80 10.47
CA ASP A 173 -38.49 45.97 11.87
C ASP A 173 -39.28 44.73 12.28
N VAL A 174 -38.54 43.73 12.77
CA VAL A 174 -39.07 42.46 13.24
C VAL A 174 -40.17 42.70 14.27
N ALA A 175 -40.04 43.71 15.14
CA ALA A 175 -41.02 44.00 16.17
C ALA A 175 -42.32 44.57 15.60
N TYR A 176 -42.24 45.41 14.56
CA TYR A 176 -43.43 45.86 13.82
C TYR A 176 -44.09 44.71 13.07
N ASN A 177 -43.31 43.87 12.38
CA ASN A 177 -43.84 42.74 11.60
C ASN A 177 -44.47 41.65 12.48
N LEU A 178 -43.97 41.42 13.70
CA LEU A 178 -44.60 40.52 14.68
C LEU A 178 -45.98 41.01 15.14
N ARG A 179 -46.24 42.34 15.11
CA ARG A 179 -47.57 42.90 15.44
C ARG A 179 -48.59 42.72 14.32
N LEU A 180 -48.13 42.46 13.10
CA LEU A 180 -48.97 42.14 11.95
C LEU A 180 -49.38 40.67 11.93
N LEU A 181 -48.72 39.82 12.72
CA LEU A 181 -49.19 38.46 12.92
C LEU A 181 -50.49 38.46 13.73
N PRO A 182 -51.46 37.61 13.37
CA PRO A 182 -52.65 37.39 14.19
C PRO A 182 -52.24 37.09 15.64
N LYS A 183 -52.94 37.69 16.61
CA LYS A 183 -52.69 37.39 18.02
C LYS A 183 -52.93 35.90 18.24
N PHE A 184 -51.89 35.20 18.67
CA PHE A 184 -51.98 33.78 18.99
C PHE A 184 -52.76 33.65 20.31
N ASP A 185 -54.02 33.25 20.22
CA ASP A 185 -54.81 32.91 21.40
C ASP A 185 -54.53 31.45 21.77
N GLU A 186 -53.79 31.22 22.86
CA GLU A 186 -53.47 29.90 23.43
C GLU A 186 -54.69 29.07 23.88
N LYS A 187 -55.91 29.55 23.62
CA LYS A 187 -57.19 28.94 24.01
C LYS A 187 -57.79 27.98 22.98
N THR A 188 -57.17 27.78 21.82
CA THR A 188 -57.55 26.67 20.93
C THR A 188 -56.80 25.39 21.32
N LYS A 189 -57.14 24.88 22.50
CA LYS A 189 -57.10 23.44 22.79
C LYS A 189 -58.54 22.96 22.78
N ASP A 190 -58.96 22.46 21.63
CA ASP A 190 -60.05 21.48 21.50
C ASP A 190 -59.65 20.50 20.39
#